data_AF-A0AAN8BZG6-F1
#
_entry.id   AF-A0AAN8BZG6-F1
#
_cell.length_a   1.000
_cell.length_b   1.000
_cell.length_c   1.000
_cell.angle_alpha   90.00
_cell.angle_beta   90.00
_cell.angle_gamma   90.00
#
_symmetry.space_group_name_H-M   'P 1'
#
loop_
_entity.id
_entity.type
_entity.pdbx_description
1 polymer ?
#
loop_
_entity_poly.entity_id
_entity_poly.type
_entity_poly.pdbx_seq_one_letter_code
_entity_poly.pdbx_strand_id
1 'polypeptide(L)'
;MDEISPLLGNQNSGYPQEDPDLLSPNLRPRHRDLIPTPCGPIKPWSELGCLLRLYFCFTVASLLALLGLTLYSVYQQHTEVDPTAEDNFTVSLIQMVGILFCIYYISRGVLQENRQELVVFVLSVLLLMVRSIVNFSVLEAKSKQELLVRFVCIMTLGVIHVCCTTLLIQRPNIMAFRVGGALETLQEQYFLLNLCFSMVTFDLQAQLCLCILITTSDVSMSAQNTIILAVGVLWACLTAAVGAAAVLKEAKIFVWVFMVQNLPQLAFFVYLIYTVVTRWFQDRTYTLEAAAVTGALISLVIKVVLLWGLIRLVHSFGQGLRERMFAPSK
;
A
#
# COMPACT_ATOMS: atom_id res chain seq x y z
N MET A 1 68.38 37.62 -35.02
CA MET A 1 68.08 36.18 -35.03
C MET A 1 67.38 35.85 -33.73
N ASP A 2 66.07 36.00 -33.81
CA ASP A 2 65.04 35.04 -33.39
C ASP A 2 64.76 34.75 -31.91
N GLU A 3 63.51 35.14 -31.60
CA GLU A 3 62.51 34.55 -30.71
C GLU A 3 62.62 34.73 -29.18
N ILE A 4 62.03 35.84 -28.74
CA ILE A 4 61.46 36.04 -27.41
C ILE A 4 59.94 35.76 -27.52
N SER A 5 59.44 34.74 -26.81
CA SER A 5 58.01 34.43 -26.71
C SER A 5 57.22 35.57 -26.02
N PRO A 6 56.00 35.92 -26.48
CA PRO A 6 55.19 36.89 -25.78
C PRO A 6 54.34 36.24 -24.68
N LEU A 7 54.57 36.70 -23.45
CA LEU A 7 53.60 36.67 -22.35
C LEU A 7 52.51 37.72 -22.59
N LEU A 8 51.29 37.41 -22.14
CA LEU A 8 50.07 38.23 -22.05
C LEU A 8 49.06 38.11 -23.21
N GLY A 9 48.12 37.17 -23.01
CA GLY A 9 46.79 37.18 -23.63
C GLY A 9 45.71 37.12 -22.55
N ASN A 10 45.26 38.30 -22.11
CA ASN A 10 43.93 38.64 -21.59
C ASN A 10 43.26 37.73 -20.55
N GLN A 11 43.28 38.20 -19.29
CA GLN A 11 42.19 38.03 -18.34
C GLN A 11 40.90 38.60 -18.94
N ASN A 12 39.96 37.72 -19.30
CA ASN A 12 38.55 38.07 -19.36
C ASN A 12 37.78 37.07 -18.51
N SER A 13 37.13 37.62 -17.49
CA SER A 13 36.14 37.04 -16.60
C SER A 13 35.18 36.05 -17.28
N GLY A 14 35.17 34.82 -16.80
CA GLY A 14 34.15 33.83 -17.09
C GLY A 14 34.25 32.72 -16.06
N TYR A 15 33.23 32.58 -15.21
CA TYR A 15 33.03 31.40 -14.37
C TYR A 15 33.28 30.14 -15.22
N PRO A 16 34.02 29.12 -14.73
CA PRO A 16 33.94 27.82 -15.36
C PRO A 16 32.49 27.37 -15.20
N GLN A 17 31.80 27.28 -16.33
CA GLN A 17 30.53 26.59 -16.44
C GLN A 17 30.79 25.18 -15.93
N GLU A 18 30.32 24.87 -14.71
CA GLU A 18 30.40 23.52 -14.15
C GLU A 18 29.73 22.58 -15.14
N ASP A 19 30.56 21.76 -15.79
CA ASP A 19 30.11 20.68 -16.62
C ASP A 19 29.27 19.76 -15.71
N PRO A 20 27.96 19.58 -15.94
CA PRO A 20 27.13 18.72 -15.09
C PRO A 20 27.61 17.25 -15.11
N ASP A 21 28.57 16.94 -15.98
CA ASP A 21 29.25 15.67 -16.07
C ASP A 21 30.35 15.42 -15.02
N LEU A 22 30.71 16.40 -14.18
CA LEU A 22 31.72 16.25 -13.12
C LEU A 22 31.18 15.78 -11.76
N LEU A 23 29.92 15.34 -11.67
CA LEU A 23 29.44 14.63 -10.48
C LEU A 23 30.11 13.26 -10.38
N SER A 24 30.81 13.01 -9.27
CA SER A 24 31.49 11.73 -8.99
C SER A 24 30.57 10.52 -9.27
N PRO A 25 31.10 9.37 -9.75
CA PRO A 25 30.28 8.24 -10.19
C PRO A 25 29.26 7.74 -9.15
N ASN A 26 29.56 7.92 -7.86
CA ASN A 26 28.71 7.53 -6.75
C ASN A 26 27.50 8.47 -6.54
N LEU A 27 27.53 9.69 -7.08
CA LEU A 27 26.46 10.67 -6.98
C LEU A 27 25.43 10.55 -8.12
N ARG A 28 25.73 9.76 -9.17
CA ARG A 28 24.84 9.53 -10.31
C ARG A 28 23.85 8.40 -10.02
N PRO A 29 22.56 8.56 -10.38
CA PRO A 29 21.59 7.48 -10.29
C PRO A 29 21.91 6.36 -11.31
N ARG A 30 21.81 5.10 -10.87
CA ARG A 30 22.07 3.90 -11.71
C ARG A 30 20.77 3.38 -12.34
N HIS A 31 20.08 4.25 -13.06
CA HIS A 31 18.80 3.97 -13.73
C HIS A 31 18.90 3.09 -14.98
N ARG A 32 20.08 2.99 -15.60
CA ARG A 32 20.29 2.24 -16.85
C ARG A 32 19.94 0.75 -16.76
N ASP A 33 19.92 0.21 -15.54
CA ASP A 33 19.68 -1.21 -15.28
C ASP A 33 18.25 -1.49 -14.77
N LEU A 34 17.37 -0.48 -14.72
CA LEU A 34 16.02 -0.57 -14.14
C LEU A 34 14.93 -0.40 -15.21
N ILE A 35 13.83 -1.14 -15.09
CA ILE A 35 12.69 -1.02 -16.00
C ILE A 35 11.78 0.11 -15.51
N PRO A 36 11.52 1.15 -16.33
CA PRO A 36 10.64 2.25 -15.93
C PRO A 36 9.18 1.80 -15.87
N THR A 37 8.47 2.17 -14.80
CA THR A 37 7.01 2.00 -14.72
C THR A 37 6.34 3.29 -14.22
N PRO A 38 5.03 3.50 -14.46
CA PRO A 38 4.31 4.68 -13.98
C PRO A 38 4.36 4.87 -12.45
N CYS A 39 4.58 3.79 -11.70
CA CYS A 39 4.63 3.77 -10.23
C CYS A 39 6.07 3.68 -9.69
N GLY A 40 7.07 4.02 -10.51
CA GLY A 40 8.49 3.99 -10.18
C GLY A 40 9.26 2.83 -10.83
N PRO A 41 10.60 2.89 -10.88
CA PRO A 41 11.42 1.87 -11.52
C PRO A 41 11.33 0.51 -10.79
N ILE A 42 11.34 -0.59 -11.55
CA ILE A 42 11.36 -1.97 -11.05
C ILE A 42 12.68 -2.66 -11.44
N LYS A 43 13.13 -3.63 -10.63
CA LYS A 43 14.24 -4.51 -10.99
C LYS A 43 13.82 -5.48 -12.09
N PRO A 44 14.70 -5.77 -13.07
CA PRO A 44 14.44 -6.82 -14.04
C PRO A 44 14.42 -8.19 -13.35
N TRP A 45 13.58 -9.10 -13.85
CA TRP A 45 13.42 -10.45 -13.28
C TRP A 45 14.74 -11.22 -13.17
N SER A 46 15.66 -11.00 -14.13
CA SER A 46 16.99 -11.59 -14.18
C SER A 46 17.91 -11.19 -13.02
N GLU A 47 17.68 -10.05 -12.38
CA GLU A 47 18.48 -9.60 -11.22
C GLU A 47 18.04 -10.24 -9.89
N LEU A 48 16.83 -10.81 -9.81
CA LEU A 48 16.40 -11.46 -8.58
C LEU A 48 17.18 -12.76 -8.36
N GLY A 49 17.70 -12.95 -7.15
CA GLY A 49 18.33 -14.21 -6.75
C GLY A 49 17.35 -15.39 -6.83
N CYS A 50 17.86 -16.60 -7.08
CA CYS A 50 17.05 -17.80 -7.27
C CYS A 50 16.07 -18.05 -6.10
N LEU A 51 16.53 -17.94 -4.85
CA LEU A 51 15.69 -18.10 -3.66
C LEU A 51 14.56 -17.06 -3.58
N LEU A 52 14.84 -15.81 -3.97
CA LEU A 52 13.85 -14.75 -3.95
C LEU A 52 12.79 -14.96 -5.04
N ARG A 53 13.19 -15.45 -6.22
CA ARG A 53 12.23 -15.84 -7.27
C ARG A 53 11.33 -16.97 -6.82
N LEU A 54 11.91 -18.03 -6.24
CA LEU A 54 11.14 -19.15 -5.71
C LEU A 54 10.15 -18.69 -4.64
N TYR A 55 10.59 -17.85 -3.69
CA TYR A 55 9.71 -17.29 -2.66
C TYR A 55 8.59 -16.42 -3.25
N PHE A 56 8.92 -15.56 -4.22
CA PHE A 56 7.94 -14.71 -4.87
C PHE A 56 6.90 -15.52 -5.66
N CYS A 57 7.33 -16.49 -6.46
CA CYS A 57 6.45 -17.40 -7.18
C CYS A 57 5.57 -18.22 -6.23
N PHE A 58 6.16 -18.76 -5.15
CA PHE A 58 5.44 -19.48 -4.11
C PHE A 58 4.36 -18.59 -3.47
N THR A 59 4.70 -17.35 -3.12
CA THR A 59 3.78 -16.42 -2.48
C THR A 59 2.65 -15.97 -3.39
N VAL A 60 2.91 -15.70 -4.66
CA VAL A 60 1.85 -15.36 -5.61
C VAL A 60 0.95 -16.58 -5.85
N ALA A 61 1.52 -17.77 -6.03
CA ALA A 61 0.75 -19.00 -6.23
C ALA A 61 -0.12 -19.35 -5.00
N SER A 62 0.41 -19.21 -3.79
CA SER A 62 -0.33 -19.49 -2.54
C SER A 62 -1.48 -18.50 -2.35
N LEU A 63 -1.26 -17.21 -2.63
CA LEU A 63 -2.30 -16.19 -2.57
C LEU A 63 -3.39 -16.41 -3.63
N LEU A 64 -3.02 -16.83 -4.85
CA LEU A 64 -3.98 -17.20 -5.89
C LEU A 64 -4.80 -18.44 -5.51
N ALA A 65 -4.18 -19.44 -4.88
CA ALA A 65 -4.90 -20.61 -4.37
C ALA A 65 -5.91 -20.21 -3.27
N LEU A 66 -5.50 -19.35 -2.33
CA LEU A 66 -6.39 -18.80 -1.30
C LEU A 66 -7.51 -17.93 -1.90
N LEU A 67 -7.24 -17.20 -2.97
CA LEU A 67 -8.23 -16.44 -3.72
C LEU A 67 -9.26 -17.39 -4.36
N GLY A 68 -8.80 -18.45 -5.01
CA GLY A 68 -9.67 -19.49 -5.60
C GLY A 68 -10.57 -20.16 -4.56
N LEU A 69 -10.02 -20.55 -3.40
CA LEU A 69 -10.80 -21.09 -2.29
C LEU A 69 -11.84 -20.09 -1.76
N THR A 70 -11.47 -18.81 -1.68
CA THR A 70 -12.37 -17.74 -1.24
C THR A 70 -13.50 -17.53 -2.25
N LEU A 71 -13.20 -17.51 -3.54
CA LEU A 71 -14.20 -17.37 -4.61
C LEU A 71 -15.16 -18.55 -4.65
N TYR A 72 -14.64 -19.77 -4.47
CA TYR A 72 -15.48 -20.97 -4.38
C TYR A 72 -16.45 -20.88 -3.19
N SER A 73 -15.96 -20.46 -2.02
CA SER A 73 -16.78 -20.27 -0.82
C SER A 73 -17.89 -19.22 -1.06
N VAL A 74 -17.56 -18.10 -1.72
CA VAL A 74 -18.53 -17.05 -2.07
C VAL A 74 -19.59 -17.57 -3.03
N TYR A 75 -19.19 -18.34 -4.04
CA TYR A 75 -20.10 -18.91 -5.04
C TYR A 75 -21.10 -19.89 -4.42
N GLN A 76 -20.62 -20.75 -3.52
CA GLN A 76 -21.45 -21.71 -2.81
C GLN A 76 -22.45 -20.99 -1.87
N GLN A 77 -21.98 -19.99 -1.12
CA GLN A 77 -22.83 -19.14 -0.24
C GLN A 77 -23.91 -18.37 -1.00
N HIS A 78 -23.68 -17.98 -2.24
CA HIS A 78 -24.69 -17.31 -3.07
C HIS A 78 -25.76 -18.29 -3.59
N THR A 79 -25.44 -19.58 -3.66
CA THR A 79 -26.30 -20.63 -4.24
C THR A 79 -27.17 -21.30 -3.18
N GLU A 80 -26.71 -21.38 -1.93
CA GLU A 80 -27.46 -21.95 -0.81
C GLU A 80 -28.28 -20.86 -0.09
N VAL A 81 -29.61 -21.04 -0.03
CA VAL A 81 -30.56 -20.12 0.62
C VAL A 81 -30.57 -20.39 2.13
N ASP A 82 -29.52 -20.02 2.84
CA ASP A 82 -29.46 -20.11 4.31
C ASP A 82 -29.22 -18.71 4.92
N PRO A 83 -30.08 -18.23 5.85
CA PRO A 83 -29.91 -16.91 6.48
C PRO A 83 -28.61 -16.77 7.32
N THR A 84 -27.92 -17.86 7.64
CA THR A 84 -26.57 -17.83 8.25
C THR A 84 -25.44 -17.56 7.25
N ALA A 85 -25.76 -17.41 5.96
CA ALA A 85 -24.79 -17.15 4.88
C ALA A 85 -24.34 -15.68 4.79
N GLU A 86 -25.12 -14.72 5.30
CA GLU A 86 -24.84 -13.28 5.11
C GLU A 86 -23.55 -12.81 5.83
N ASP A 87 -23.34 -13.24 7.07
CA ASP A 87 -22.11 -12.93 7.82
C ASP A 87 -20.87 -13.59 7.20
N ASN A 88 -21.03 -14.82 6.70
CA ASN A 88 -19.97 -15.56 6.04
C ASN A 88 -19.57 -14.96 4.68
N PHE A 89 -20.54 -14.39 3.96
CA PHE A 89 -20.32 -13.69 2.71
C PHE A 89 -19.47 -12.43 2.91
N THR A 90 -19.79 -11.63 3.93
CA THR A 90 -19.04 -10.42 4.34
C THR A 90 -17.57 -10.72 4.58
N VAL A 91 -17.31 -11.75 5.40
CA VAL A 91 -15.96 -12.17 5.74
C VAL A 91 -15.22 -12.61 4.49
N SER A 92 -15.91 -13.29 3.58
CA SER A 92 -15.32 -13.76 2.34
C SER A 92 -14.98 -12.63 1.37
N LEU A 93 -15.83 -11.61 1.25
CA LEU A 93 -15.58 -10.43 0.42
C LEU A 93 -14.40 -9.59 0.95
N ILE A 94 -14.35 -9.35 2.27
CA ILE A 94 -13.23 -8.63 2.91
C ILE A 94 -11.92 -9.39 2.72
N GLN A 95 -11.95 -10.73 2.87
CA GLN A 95 -10.77 -11.54 2.64
C GLN A 95 -10.34 -11.52 1.16
N MET A 96 -11.27 -11.56 0.21
CA MET A 96 -10.96 -11.45 -1.21
C MET A 96 -10.23 -10.13 -1.53
N VAL A 97 -10.76 -9.00 -1.05
CA VAL A 97 -10.10 -7.69 -1.20
C VAL A 97 -8.71 -7.72 -0.56
N GLY A 98 -8.58 -8.23 0.66
CA GLY A 98 -7.29 -8.34 1.34
C GLY A 98 -6.24 -9.17 0.58
N ILE A 99 -6.63 -10.28 -0.04
CA ILE A 99 -5.73 -11.11 -0.85
C ILE A 99 -5.26 -10.37 -2.11
N LEU A 100 -6.14 -9.65 -2.80
CA LEU A 100 -5.78 -8.86 -3.98
C LEU A 100 -4.74 -7.77 -3.63
N PHE A 101 -4.94 -7.07 -2.51
CA PHE A 101 -3.95 -6.12 -2.00
C PHE A 101 -2.64 -6.80 -1.58
N CYS A 102 -2.69 -7.98 -0.97
CA CYS A 102 -1.47 -8.74 -0.65
C CYS A 102 -0.65 -9.09 -1.90
N ILE A 103 -1.28 -9.51 -3.00
CA ILE A 103 -0.60 -9.77 -4.28
C ILE A 103 0.04 -8.48 -4.81
N TYR A 104 -0.67 -7.36 -4.72
CA TYR A 104 -0.14 -6.05 -5.11
C TYR A 104 1.10 -5.66 -4.28
N TYR A 105 1.02 -5.77 -2.94
CA TYR A 105 2.11 -5.39 -2.04
C TYR A 105 3.34 -6.26 -2.19
N ILE A 106 3.19 -7.59 -2.31
CA ILE A 106 4.36 -8.46 -2.49
C ILE A 106 5.02 -8.23 -3.85
N SER A 107 4.23 -7.97 -4.90
CA SER A 107 4.74 -7.66 -6.24
C SER A 107 5.57 -6.38 -6.24
N ARG A 108 5.05 -5.30 -5.68
CA ARG A 108 5.82 -4.05 -5.55
C ARG A 108 6.98 -4.19 -4.58
N GLY A 109 6.77 -4.79 -3.41
CA GLY A 109 7.79 -4.91 -2.38
C GLY A 109 9.00 -5.71 -2.84
N VAL A 110 8.80 -6.79 -3.60
CA VAL A 110 9.89 -7.60 -4.15
C VAL A 110 10.51 -6.97 -5.40
N LEU A 111 9.71 -6.55 -6.38
CA LEU A 111 10.23 -6.04 -7.65
C LEU A 111 10.83 -4.63 -7.55
N GLN A 112 10.28 -3.77 -6.69
CA GLN A 112 10.82 -2.42 -6.43
C GLN A 112 11.77 -2.39 -5.22
N GLU A 113 11.96 -3.52 -4.51
CA GLU A 113 12.66 -3.57 -3.22
C GLU A 113 12.10 -2.54 -2.21
N ASN A 114 10.80 -2.25 -2.33
CA ASN A 114 10.15 -1.26 -1.48
C ASN A 114 9.81 -1.89 -0.13
N ARG A 115 10.63 -1.57 0.88
CA ARG A 115 10.45 -2.04 2.26
C ARG A 115 9.09 -1.64 2.84
N GLN A 116 8.55 -0.47 2.48
CA GLN A 116 7.27 0.00 3.03
C GLN A 116 6.11 -0.89 2.56
N GLU A 117 6.11 -1.30 1.29
CA GLU A 117 5.12 -2.25 0.76
C GLU A 117 5.26 -3.63 1.42
N LEU A 118 6.49 -4.08 1.70
CA LEU A 118 6.71 -5.34 2.41
C LEU A 118 6.21 -5.28 3.86
N VAL A 119 6.38 -4.15 4.55
CA VAL A 119 5.81 -3.92 5.89
C VAL A 119 4.28 -3.94 5.82
N VAL A 120 3.69 -3.21 4.87
CA VAL A 120 2.23 -3.19 4.66
C VAL A 120 1.71 -4.60 4.31
N PHE A 121 2.43 -5.37 3.49
CA PHE A 121 2.10 -6.77 3.22
C PHE A 121 2.03 -7.60 4.51
N VAL A 122 3.03 -7.50 5.39
CA VAL A 122 3.04 -8.22 6.67
C VAL A 122 1.86 -7.79 7.54
N LEU A 123 1.57 -6.48 7.65
CA LEU A 123 0.42 -5.98 8.39
C LEU A 123 -0.90 -6.50 7.81
N SER A 124 -1.07 -6.51 6.49
CA SER A 124 -2.26 -7.01 5.82
C SER A 124 -2.45 -8.52 6.02
N VAL A 125 -1.37 -9.32 5.96
CA VAL A 125 -1.44 -10.76 6.26
C VAL A 125 -1.82 -10.99 7.73
N LEU A 126 -1.24 -10.23 8.67
CA LEU A 126 -1.60 -10.32 10.10
C LEU A 126 -3.07 -9.99 10.34
N LEU A 127 -3.59 -8.93 9.71
CA LEU A 127 -5.01 -8.57 9.79
C LEU A 127 -5.91 -9.67 9.22
N LEU A 128 -5.52 -10.30 8.11
CA LEU A 128 -6.23 -11.46 7.56
C LEU A 128 -6.23 -12.65 8.52
N MET A 129 -5.10 -12.95 9.17
CA MET A 129 -5.01 -14.01 10.17
C MET A 129 -5.88 -13.72 11.39
N VAL A 130 -5.79 -12.52 11.98
CA VAL A 130 -6.61 -12.11 13.12
C VAL A 130 -8.09 -12.21 12.78
N ARG A 131 -8.50 -11.72 11.60
CA ARG A 131 -9.88 -11.83 11.15
C ARG A 131 -10.32 -13.29 10.98
N SER A 132 -9.45 -14.14 10.43
CA SER A 132 -9.74 -15.58 10.27
C SER A 132 -9.93 -16.27 11.62
N ILE A 133 -9.11 -15.93 12.63
CA ILE A 133 -9.24 -16.42 14.02
C ILE A 133 -10.56 -15.97 14.63
N VAL A 134 -10.89 -14.68 14.56
CA VAL A 134 -12.15 -14.14 15.11
C VAL A 134 -13.34 -14.83 14.45
N ASN A 135 -13.32 -14.96 13.12
CA ASN A 135 -14.39 -15.63 12.39
C ASN A 135 -14.58 -17.07 12.85
N PHE A 136 -13.51 -17.88 12.88
CA PHE A 136 -13.56 -19.27 13.31
C PHE A 136 -14.00 -19.45 14.77
N SER A 137 -13.67 -18.49 15.63
CA SER A 137 -14.04 -18.50 17.06
C SER A 137 -15.53 -18.26 17.29
N VAL A 138 -16.16 -17.44 16.44
CA VAL A 138 -17.57 -17.03 16.56
C VAL A 138 -18.52 -18.02 15.88
N LEU A 139 -18.05 -18.77 14.88
CA LEU A 139 -18.85 -19.73 14.09
C LEU A 139 -19.46 -20.87 14.94
N GLU A 140 -20.66 -21.33 14.56
CA GLU A 140 -21.32 -22.52 15.13
C GLU A 140 -20.67 -23.84 14.67
N ALA A 141 -20.85 -24.92 15.43
CA ALA A 141 -20.12 -26.18 15.22
C ALA A 141 -20.34 -26.84 13.84
N LYS A 142 -21.49 -26.60 13.18
CA LYS A 142 -21.85 -27.23 11.91
C LYS A 142 -21.13 -26.61 10.70
N SER A 143 -20.93 -25.29 10.71
CA SER A 143 -20.23 -24.53 9.65
C SER A 143 -18.70 -24.50 9.84
N LYS A 144 -18.19 -24.93 11.00
CA LYS A 144 -16.75 -25.01 11.26
C LYS A 144 -16.01 -25.97 10.32
N GLN A 145 -16.59 -27.10 9.94
CA GLN A 145 -15.89 -28.09 9.10
C GLN A 145 -15.59 -27.56 7.70
N GLU A 146 -16.52 -26.83 7.10
CA GLU A 146 -16.36 -26.26 5.75
C GLU A 146 -15.31 -25.14 5.73
N LEU A 147 -15.31 -24.29 6.77
CA LEU A 147 -14.34 -23.21 6.89
C LEU A 147 -12.96 -23.63 7.44
N LEU A 148 -12.84 -24.84 7.98
CA LEU A 148 -11.62 -25.34 8.62
C LEU A 148 -10.44 -25.37 7.65
N VAL A 149 -10.66 -25.89 6.43
CA VAL A 149 -9.62 -25.99 5.41
C VAL A 149 -9.06 -24.60 5.10
N ARG A 150 -9.95 -23.63 4.87
CA ARG A 150 -9.59 -22.24 4.60
C ARG A 150 -8.84 -21.61 5.77
N PHE A 151 -9.34 -21.78 6.99
CA PHE A 151 -8.70 -21.28 8.21
C PHE A 151 -7.28 -21.84 8.38
N VAL A 152 -7.10 -23.16 8.27
CA VAL A 152 -5.79 -23.81 8.39
C VAL A 152 -4.83 -23.30 7.30
N CYS A 153 -5.29 -23.18 6.06
CA CYS A 153 -4.47 -22.65 4.97
C CYS A 153 -4.03 -21.20 5.23
N ILE A 154 -4.93 -20.31 5.66
CA ILE A 154 -4.59 -18.90 5.96
C ILE A 154 -3.58 -18.83 7.10
N MET A 155 -3.78 -19.61 8.16
CA MET A 155 -2.90 -19.57 9.33
C MET A 155 -1.50 -20.10 9.00
N THR A 156 -1.42 -21.25 8.34
CA THR A 156 -0.13 -21.87 7.99
C THR A 156 0.65 -21.05 6.97
N LEU A 157 0.01 -20.65 5.87
CA LEU A 157 0.63 -19.81 4.85
C LEU A 157 0.94 -18.41 5.40
N GLY A 158 0.05 -17.85 6.22
CA GLY A 158 0.22 -16.55 6.85
C GLY A 158 1.48 -16.48 7.71
N VAL A 159 1.73 -17.48 8.56
CA VAL A 159 2.97 -17.55 9.35
C VAL A 159 4.20 -17.60 8.44
N ILE A 160 4.18 -18.44 7.40
CA ILE A 160 5.30 -18.54 6.44
C ILE A 160 5.55 -17.19 5.76
N HIS A 161 4.49 -16.52 5.28
CA HIS A 161 4.60 -15.23 4.61
C HIS A 161 5.10 -14.12 5.53
N VAL A 162 4.64 -14.08 6.78
CA VAL A 162 5.12 -13.13 7.79
C VAL A 162 6.62 -13.36 8.05
N CYS A 163 7.02 -14.59 8.41
CA CYS A 163 8.40 -14.90 8.72
C CYS A 163 9.35 -14.60 7.54
N CYS A 164 9.02 -15.11 6.35
CA CYS A 164 9.86 -14.93 5.16
C CYS A 164 9.94 -13.46 4.72
N THR A 165 8.83 -12.71 4.74
CA THR A 165 8.85 -11.30 4.38
C THR A 165 9.58 -10.46 5.43
N THR A 166 9.46 -10.76 6.73
CA THR A 166 10.26 -10.08 7.76
C THR A 166 11.75 -10.26 7.56
N LEU A 167 12.20 -11.47 7.17
CA LEU A 167 13.60 -11.71 6.79
C LEU A 167 14.00 -10.93 5.53
N LEU A 168 13.08 -10.76 4.57
CA LEU A 168 13.33 -9.96 3.37
C LEU A 168 13.47 -8.46 3.69
N ILE A 169 12.67 -7.93 4.61
CA ILE A 169 12.73 -6.51 5.04
C ILE A 169 14.10 -6.16 5.64
N GLN A 170 14.75 -7.10 6.32
CA GLN A 170 16.08 -6.90 6.91
C GLN A 170 17.21 -6.78 5.86
N ARG A 171 16.97 -7.15 4.60
CA ARG A 171 17.98 -7.02 3.53
C ARG A 171 18.25 -5.55 3.21
N PRO A 172 19.51 -5.16 2.89
CA PRO A 172 19.89 -3.78 2.62
C PRO A 172 19.09 -3.15 1.45
N ASN A 173 18.70 -1.89 1.58
CA ASN A 173 17.88 -1.18 0.57
C ASN A 173 18.76 -0.62 -0.54
N ILE A 174 19.11 -1.48 -1.49
CA ILE A 174 19.99 -1.12 -2.62
C ILE A 174 19.26 -0.19 -3.60
N MET A 175 17.93 -0.29 -3.70
CA MET A 175 17.12 0.54 -4.60
C MET A 175 17.17 2.03 -4.25
N ALA A 176 17.13 2.40 -2.97
CA ALA A 176 17.26 3.81 -2.56
C ALA A 176 18.61 4.41 -3.01
N PHE A 177 19.69 3.64 -2.90
CA PHE A 177 21.01 4.04 -3.40
C PHE A 177 21.06 4.11 -4.93
N ARG A 178 20.42 3.17 -5.64
CA ARG A 178 20.37 3.19 -7.11
C ARG A 178 19.61 4.40 -7.65
N VAL A 179 18.52 4.79 -7.00
CA VAL A 179 17.66 5.91 -7.43
C VAL A 179 18.19 7.27 -6.95
N GLY A 180 18.62 7.37 -5.70
CA GLY A 180 19.12 8.62 -5.12
C GLY A 180 20.60 8.91 -5.36
N GLY A 181 21.40 7.89 -5.69
CA GLY A 181 22.86 7.96 -5.59
C GLY A 181 23.32 8.01 -4.14
N ALA A 182 24.55 8.45 -3.87
CA ALA A 182 25.08 8.65 -2.51
C ALA A 182 24.52 9.88 -1.77
N LEU A 183 23.52 10.58 -2.33
CA LEU A 183 22.90 11.75 -1.71
C LEU A 183 21.83 11.32 -0.70
N GLU A 184 22.13 11.49 0.59
CA GLU A 184 21.25 11.10 1.70
C GLU A 184 19.87 11.77 1.64
N THR A 185 19.81 13.05 1.25
CA THR A 185 18.56 13.81 1.13
C THR A 185 17.60 13.21 0.11
N LEU A 186 18.12 12.74 -1.03
CA LEU A 186 17.33 12.10 -2.08
C LEU A 186 16.93 10.67 -1.71
N GLN A 187 17.78 9.95 -0.98
CA GLN A 187 17.42 8.65 -0.43
C GLN A 187 16.29 8.75 0.59
N GLU A 188 16.35 9.75 1.48
CA GLU A 188 15.29 10.03 2.46
C GLU A 188 13.98 10.41 1.76
N GLN A 189 14.03 11.28 0.74
CA GLN A 189 12.85 11.62 -0.05
C GLN A 189 12.25 10.42 -0.78
N TYR A 190 13.08 9.55 -1.35
CA TYR A 190 12.62 8.33 -2.00
C TYR A 190 11.95 7.37 -0.99
N PHE A 191 12.52 7.25 0.20
CA PHE A 191 11.91 6.49 1.28
C PHE A 191 10.54 7.07 1.68
N LEU A 192 10.46 8.39 1.84
CA LEU A 192 9.25 9.09 2.27
C LEU A 192 8.16 9.06 1.20
N LEU A 193 8.54 9.20 -0.08
CA LEU A 193 7.66 9.01 -1.23
C LEU A 193 7.05 7.61 -1.24
N ASN A 194 7.89 6.58 -1.07
CA ASN A 194 7.42 5.20 -0.98
C ASN A 194 6.53 4.97 0.23
N LEU A 195 6.85 5.54 1.39
CA LEU A 195 6.01 5.47 2.59
C LEU A 195 4.63 6.09 2.32
N CYS A 196 4.58 7.31 1.79
CA CYS A 196 3.33 7.98 1.47
C CYS A 196 2.50 7.17 0.48
N PHE A 197 3.12 6.66 -0.59
CA PHE A 197 2.43 5.86 -1.60
C PHE A 197 1.88 4.55 -1.01
N SER A 198 2.67 3.84 -0.20
CA SER A 198 2.22 2.62 0.48
C SER A 198 1.10 2.89 1.50
N MET A 199 1.14 4.04 2.19
CA MET A 199 0.07 4.43 3.10
C MET A 199 -1.22 4.80 2.35
N VAL A 200 -1.14 5.42 1.17
CA VAL A 200 -2.32 5.68 0.31
C VAL A 200 -2.98 4.38 -0.13
N THR A 201 -2.21 3.39 -0.56
CA THR A 201 -2.76 2.09 -0.99
C THR A 201 -3.30 1.29 0.18
N PHE A 202 -2.68 1.37 1.36
CA PHE A 202 -3.17 0.74 2.58
C PHE A 202 -4.45 1.41 3.13
N ASP A 203 -4.54 2.74 3.05
CA ASP A 203 -5.77 3.49 3.36
C ASP A 203 -6.92 3.08 2.42
N LEU A 204 -6.65 2.90 1.13
CA LEU A 204 -7.63 2.38 0.17
C LEU A 204 -8.12 0.97 0.57
N GLN A 205 -7.21 0.06 0.91
CA GLN A 205 -7.59 -1.28 1.39
C GLN A 205 -8.50 -1.18 2.63
N ALA A 206 -8.10 -0.38 3.63
CA ALA A 206 -8.84 -0.23 4.87
C ALA A 206 -10.25 0.36 4.63
N GLN A 207 -10.37 1.36 3.76
CA GLN A 207 -11.65 1.97 3.39
C GLN A 207 -12.56 0.99 2.65
N LEU A 208 -12.03 0.22 1.69
CA LEU A 208 -12.82 -0.79 0.98
C LEU A 208 -13.32 -1.87 1.95
N CYS A 209 -12.48 -2.35 2.87
CA CYS A 209 -12.87 -3.30 3.90
C CYS A 209 -13.96 -2.74 4.83
N LEU A 210 -13.84 -1.47 5.24
CA LEU A 210 -14.84 -0.81 6.09
C LEU A 210 -16.16 -0.60 5.35
N CYS A 211 -16.13 -0.17 4.09
CA CYS A 211 -17.30 -0.03 3.24
C CYS A 211 -18.07 -1.35 3.13
N ILE A 212 -17.36 -2.46 2.86
CA ILE A 212 -17.97 -3.79 2.81
C ILE A 212 -18.61 -4.17 4.14
N LEU A 213 -17.90 -3.94 5.25
CA LEU A 213 -18.38 -4.27 6.59
C LEU A 213 -19.68 -3.54 6.93
N ILE A 214 -19.76 -2.25 6.61
CA ILE A 214 -20.94 -1.42 6.90
C ILE A 214 -22.15 -1.88 6.07
N THR A 215 -21.95 -2.17 4.79
CA THR A 215 -23.02 -2.64 3.91
C THR A 215 -23.68 -3.89 4.45
N THR A 216 -22.89 -4.84 4.92
CA THR A 216 -23.39 -6.14 5.37
C THR A 216 -23.90 -6.12 6.81
N SER A 217 -23.72 -5.00 7.54
CA SER A 217 -24.19 -4.85 8.92
C SER A 217 -25.69 -4.61 9.03
N ASP A 218 -26.31 -4.07 7.97
CA ASP A 218 -27.73 -3.74 7.98
C ASP A 218 -28.54 -4.84 7.24
N VAL A 219 -29.25 -5.64 8.03
CA VAL A 219 -30.12 -6.78 7.63
C VAL A 219 -31.25 -6.37 6.66
N SER A 220 -31.48 -5.07 6.49
CA SER A 220 -32.27 -4.56 5.37
C SER A 220 -31.36 -3.74 4.48
N MET A 221 -31.05 -4.26 3.28
CA MET A 221 -30.47 -3.51 2.16
C MET A 221 -31.44 -2.39 1.73
N SER A 222 -31.68 -1.42 2.60
CA SER A 222 -32.35 -0.17 2.26
C SER A 222 -31.55 0.49 1.15
N ALA A 223 -32.23 1.02 0.13
CA ALA A 223 -31.60 1.71 -1.00
C ALA A 223 -30.58 2.79 -0.55
N GLN A 224 -30.73 3.32 0.66
CA GLN A 224 -29.80 4.25 1.29
C GLN A 224 -28.41 3.64 1.54
N ASN A 225 -28.31 2.41 2.03
CA ASN A 225 -27.03 1.77 2.35
C ASN A 225 -26.24 1.41 1.09
N THR A 226 -26.93 1.02 0.02
CA THR A 226 -26.33 0.79 -1.30
C THR A 226 -25.77 2.07 -1.91
N ILE A 227 -26.49 3.19 -1.77
CA ILE A 227 -26.02 4.50 -2.23
C ILE A 227 -24.80 4.95 -1.41
N ILE A 228 -24.85 4.83 -0.08
CA ILE A 228 -23.73 5.17 0.81
C ILE A 228 -22.49 4.34 0.46
N LEU A 229 -22.66 3.03 0.18
CA LEU A 229 -21.56 2.17 -0.28
C LEU A 229 -20.98 2.64 -1.60
N ALA A 230 -21.82 2.84 -2.63
CA ALA A 230 -21.35 3.21 -3.96
C ALA A 230 -20.58 4.53 -3.91
N VAL A 231 -21.12 5.53 -3.18
CA VAL A 231 -20.44 6.81 -2.95
C VAL A 231 -19.15 6.62 -2.17
N GLY A 232 -19.15 5.80 -1.12
CA GLY A 232 -17.96 5.50 -0.31
C GLY A 232 -16.83 4.86 -1.10
N VAL A 233 -17.12 3.83 -1.88
CA VAL A 233 -16.13 3.15 -2.74
C VAL A 233 -15.58 4.10 -3.81
N LEU A 234 -16.46 4.85 -4.49
CA LEU A 234 -16.04 5.84 -5.48
C LEU A 234 -15.17 6.93 -4.84
N TRP A 235 -15.54 7.42 -3.67
CA TRP A 235 -14.79 8.43 -2.93
C TRP A 235 -13.42 7.91 -2.47
N ALA A 236 -13.35 6.67 -1.99
CA ALA A 236 -12.10 6.01 -1.60
C ALA A 236 -11.14 5.89 -2.80
N CYS A 237 -11.64 5.40 -3.94
CA CYS A 237 -10.87 5.28 -5.17
C CYS A 237 -10.41 6.65 -5.69
N LEU A 238 -11.28 7.66 -5.68
CA LEU A 238 -10.93 9.03 -6.09
C LEU A 238 -9.83 9.62 -5.20
N THR A 239 -9.98 9.49 -3.88
CA THR A 239 -9.02 9.99 -2.89
C THR A 239 -7.68 9.29 -3.06
N ALA A 240 -7.67 7.97 -3.25
CA ALA A 240 -6.45 7.21 -3.50
C ALA A 240 -5.78 7.61 -4.82
N ALA A 241 -6.54 7.83 -5.89
CA ALA A 241 -6.00 8.28 -7.17
C ALA A 241 -5.37 9.67 -7.08
N VAL A 242 -6.03 10.62 -6.40
CA VAL A 242 -5.50 11.97 -6.16
C VAL A 242 -4.25 11.89 -5.27
N GLY A 243 -4.26 11.07 -4.21
CA GLY A 243 -3.11 10.88 -3.33
C GLY A 243 -1.90 10.28 -4.07
N ALA A 244 -2.12 9.23 -4.86
CA ALA A 244 -1.09 8.63 -5.70
C ALA A 244 -0.52 9.64 -6.72
N ALA A 245 -1.39 10.42 -7.37
CA ALA A 245 -0.96 11.47 -8.30
C ALA A 245 -0.20 12.60 -7.59
N ALA A 246 -0.62 13.00 -6.39
CA ALA A 246 0.04 14.04 -5.59
C ALA A 246 1.48 13.62 -5.23
N VAL A 247 1.65 12.37 -4.80
CA VAL A 247 2.95 11.80 -4.43
C VAL A 247 3.82 11.63 -5.68
N LEU A 248 3.33 10.95 -6.73
CA LEU A 248 4.14 10.63 -7.91
C LEU A 248 4.52 11.85 -8.76
N LYS A 249 3.64 12.87 -8.84
CA LYS A 249 3.90 14.08 -9.64
C LYS A 249 4.59 15.21 -8.86
N GLU A 250 4.83 15.02 -7.56
CA GLU A 250 5.35 16.06 -6.64
C GLU A 250 4.53 17.37 -6.69
N ALA A 251 3.21 17.24 -6.83
CA ALA A 251 2.35 18.38 -7.13
C ALA A 251 1.65 18.91 -5.87
N LYS A 252 2.11 20.07 -5.37
CA LYS A 252 1.59 20.73 -4.15
C LYS A 252 0.08 20.97 -4.18
N ILE A 253 -0.48 21.31 -5.35
CA ILE A 253 -1.92 21.54 -5.51
C ILE A 253 -2.70 20.25 -5.23
N PHE A 254 -2.25 19.11 -5.79
CA PHE A 254 -2.91 17.82 -5.54
C PHE A 254 -2.77 17.38 -4.07
N VAL A 255 -1.70 17.76 -3.38
CA VAL A 255 -1.59 17.54 -1.92
C VAL A 255 -2.67 18.29 -1.16
N TRP A 256 -2.91 19.58 -1.47
CA TRP A 256 -3.99 20.34 -0.83
C TRP A 256 -5.37 19.75 -1.12
N VAL A 257 -5.62 19.35 -2.37
CA VAL A 257 -6.88 18.66 -2.74
C VAL A 257 -7.03 17.35 -1.95
N PHE A 258 -5.96 16.55 -1.86
CA PHE A 258 -5.94 15.31 -1.10
C PHE A 258 -6.24 15.54 0.38
N MET A 259 -5.66 16.59 0.98
CA MET A 259 -5.92 16.99 2.36
C MET A 259 -7.39 17.31 2.60
N VAL A 260 -8.00 18.10 1.70
CA VAL A 260 -9.43 18.44 1.79
C VAL A 260 -10.31 17.21 1.59
N GLN A 261 -9.97 16.30 0.68
CA GLN A 261 -10.72 15.04 0.45
C GLN A 261 -10.72 14.09 1.65
N ASN A 262 -9.69 14.16 2.51
CA ASN A 262 -9.61 13.35 3.74
C ASN A 262 -10.50 13.90 4.88
N LEU A 263 -10.91 15.18 4.85
CA LEU A 263 -11.75 15.76 5.92
C LEU A 263 -13.13 15.10 6.03
N PRO A 264 -13.89 14.87 4.94
CA PRO A 264 -15.14 14.11 5.01
C PRO A 264 -14.96 12.70 5.57
N GLN A 265 -13.85 12.03 5.24
CA GLN A 265 -13.57 10.67 5.72
C GLN A 265 -13.31 10.67 7.23
N LEU A 266 -12.58 11.66 7.75
CA LEU A 266 -12.36 11.81 9.19
C LEU A 266 -13.69 12.09 9.92
N ALA A 267 -14.53 12.97 9.38
CA ALA A 267 -15.85 13.25 9.93
C ALA A 267 -16.72 11.97 9.97
N PHE A 268 -16.65 11.15 8.92
CA PHE A 268 -17.34 9.87 8.86
C PHE A 268 -16.85 8.88 9.92
N PHE A 269 -15.54 8.80 10.18
CA PHE A 269 -15.01 7.96 11.27
C PHE A 269 -15.49 8.42 12.65
N VAL A 270 -15.54 9.74 12.90
CA VAL A 270 -16.11 10.29 14.14
C VAL A 270 -17.59 9.94 14.27
N TYR A 271 -18.36 10.07 13.19
CA TYR A 271 -19.76 9.68 13.15
C TYR A 271 -19.96 8.19 13.43
N LEU A 272 -19.15 7.31 12.82
CA LEU A 272 -19.19 5.88 13.06
C LEU A 272 -18.89 5.54 14.52
N ILE A 273 -17.82 6.10 15.09
CA ILE A 273 -17.47 5.88 16.49
C ILE A 273 -18.60 6.37 17.40
N TYR A 274 -19.17 7.55 17.16
CA TYR A 274 -20.30 8.08 17.91
C TYR A 274 -21.53 7.16 17.82
N THR A 275 -21.86 6.69 16.62
CA THR A 275 -23.00 5.79 16.38
C THR A 275 -22.80 4.46 17.09
N VAL A 276 -21.59 3.90 17.05
CA VAL A 276 -21.28 2.66 17.77
C VAL A 276 -21.35 2.90 19.27
N VAL A 277 -20.72 3.93 19.83
CA VAL A 277 -20.78 4.20 21.29
C VAL A 277 -22.21 4.39 21.78
N THR A 278 -23.07 5.05 21.00
CA THR A 278 -24.47 5.28 21.39
C THR A 278 -25.34 4.01 21.29
N ARG A 279 -25.06 3.11 20.34
CA ARG A 279 -25.75 1.81 20.18
C ARG A 279 -25.18 0.69 21.06
N TRP A 280 -23.90 0.78 21.44
CA TRP A 280 -23.17 -0.22 22.23
C TRP A 280 -23.84 -0.54 23.57
N PHE A 281 -24.57 0.42 24.14
CA PHE A 281 -25.30 0.22 25.40
C PHE A 281 -26.68 -0.43 25.24
N GLN A 282 -27.15 -0.68 24.01
CA GLN A 282 -28.52 -1.16 23.75
C GLN A 282 -28.59 -2.62 23.23
N ASP A 283 -27.63 -3.10 22.44
CA ASP A 283 -27.70 -4.44 21.80
C ASP A 283 -26.65 -5.44 22.33
N ARG A 284 -26.91 -6.76 22.18
CA ARG A 284 -26.10 -7.88 22.71
C ARG A 284 -25.10 -8.53 21.73
N THR A 285 -25.07 -8.12 20.46
CA THR A 285 -24.20 -8.71 19.41
C THR A 285 -23.11 -7.73 18.98
N TYR A 286 -21.90 -7.92 19.53
CA TYR A 286 -20.82 -6.92 19.51
C TYR A 286 -19.73 -7.12 18.44
N THR A 287 -19.75 -8.21 17.66
CA THR A 287 -18.61 -8.60 16.80
C THR A 287 -18.39 -7.68 15.61
N LEU A 288 -19.48 -7.28 14.95
CA LEU A 288 -19.42 -6.46 13.74
C LEU A 288 -19.15 -4.98 14.06
N GLU A 289 -19.77 -4.46 15.12
CA GLU A 289 -19.53 -3.11 15.62
C GLU A 289 -18.08 -2.95 16.11
N ALA A 290 -17.56 -3.93 16.86
CA ALA A 290 -16.17 -3.92 17.29
C ALA A 290 -15.20 -3.98 16.10
N ALA A 291 -15.53 -4.75 15.05
CA ALA A 291 -14.75 -4.79 13.83
C ALA A 291 -14.77 -3.43 13.09
N ALA A 292 -15.91 -2.72 13.07
CA ALA A 292 -16.02 -1.40 12.47
C ALA A 292 -15.18 -0.35 13.23
N VAL A 293 -15.23 -0.35 14.56
CA VAL A 293 -14.41 0.53 15.41
C VAL A 293 -12.93 0.24 15.23
N THR A 294 -12.54 -1.04 15.23
CA THR A 294 -11.15 -1.44 15.02
C THR A 294 -10.65 -1.02 13.64
N GLY A 295 -11.46 -1.21 12.60
CA GLY A 295 -11.16 -0.77 11.22
C GLY A 295 -11.03 0.75 11.11
N ALA A 296 -11.91 1.52 11.77
CA ALA A 296 -11.83 2.98 11.82
C ALA A 296 -10.57 3.46 12.54
N LEU A 297 -10.19 2.81 13.66
CA LEU A 297 -8.98 3.14 14.42
C LEU A 297 -7.72 2.88 13.59
N ILE A 298 -7.64 1.72 12.91
CA ILE A 298 -6.53 1.40 12.00
C ILE A 298 -6.44 2.45 10.89
N SER A 299 -7.58 2.80 10.27
CA SER A 299 -7.63 3.82 9.21
C SER A 299 -7.15 5.19 9.69
N LEU A 300 -7.50 5.58 10.93
CA LEU A 300 -7.02 6.82 11.54
C LEU A 300 -5.50 6.81 11.72
N VAL A 301 -4.92 5.71 12.20
CA VAL A 301 -3.47 5.56 12.36
C VAL A 301 -2.76 5.69 11.00
N ILE A 302 -3.28 5.03 9.96
CA ILE A 302 -2.73 5.14 8.60
C ILE A 302 -2.72 6.59 8.12
N LYS A 303 -3.82 7.32 8.33
CA LYS A 303 -3.94 8.74 7.94
C LYS A 303 -2.98 9.65 8.71
N VAL A 304 -2.75 9.38 9.99
CA VAL A 304 -1.76 10.15 10.79
C VAL A 304 -0.35 9.95 10.23
N VAL A 305 0.04 8.69 9.96
CA VAL A 305 1.35 8.38 9.35
C VAL A 305 1.47 9.00 7.97
N LEU A 306 0.41 8.92 7.16
CA LEU A 306 0.35 9.52 5.83
C LEU A 306 0.51 11.04 5.88
N LEU A 307 -0.22 11.72 6.77
CA LEU A 307 -0.16 13.16 6.94
C LEU A 307 1.24 13.62 7.34
N TRP A 308 1.83 12.94 8.33
CA TRP A 308 3.19 13.20 8.78
C TRP A 308 4.20 13.04 7.63
N GLY A 309 4.10 11.94 6.88
CA GLY A 309 4.96 11.68 5.73
C GLY A 309 4.79 12.73 4.63
N LEU A 310 3.55 13.11 4.33
CA LEU A 310 3.23 14.05 3.27
C LEU A 310 3.72 15.47 3.58
N ILE A 311 3.59 15.93 4.83
CA ILE A 311 4.10 17.25 5.26
C ILE A 311 5.61 17.32 5.06
N ARG A 312 6.35 16.29 5.50
CA ARG A 312 7.80 16.23 5.30
C ARG A 312 8.18 16.16 3.81
N LEU A 313 7.38 15.44 3.01
CA LEU A 313 7.61 15.29 1.58
C LEU A 313 7.37 16.59 0.81
N VAL A 314 6.33 17.36 1.16
CA VAL A 314 6.00 18.65 0.53
C VAL A 314 7.11 19.69 0.71
N HIS A 315 7.75 19.72 1.87
CA HIS A 315 8.91 20.58 2.12
C HIS A 315 10.11 20.24 1.21
N SER A 316 10.12 19.01 0.69
CA SER A 316 11.21 18.46 -0.10
C SER A 316 10.91 18.40 -1.61
N PHE A 317 9.72 18.82 -2.05
CA PHE A 317 9.32 18.80 -3.46
C PHE A 317 10.17 19.71 -4.34
N GLY A 318 10.47 19.25 -5.57
CA GLY A 318 11.23 20.01 -6.56
C GLY A 318 12.75 19.88 -6.44
N GLN A 319 13.25 18.93 -5.63
CA GLN A 319 14.68 18.67 -5.46
C GLN A 319 15.28 17.70 -6.50
N GLY A 320 14.53 17.36 -7.55
CA GLY A 320 15.04 16.54 -8.66
C GLY A 320 14.73 15.04 -8.57
N LEU A 321 14.02 14.58 -7.52
CA LEU A 321 13.76 13.15 -7.31
C LEU A 321 12.88 12.56 -8.42
N ARG A 322 11.80 13.25 -8.80
CA ARG A 322 10.93 12.85 -9.93
C ARG A 322 11.70 12.71 -11.23
N GLU A 323 12.54 13.68 -11.56
CA GLU A 323 13.37 13.65 -12.78
C GLU A 323 14.30 12.43 -12.75
N ARG A 324 14.88 12.11 -11.59
CA ARG A 324 15.69 10.89 -11.45
C ARG A 324 14.85 9.64 -11.59
N MET A 325 13.68 9.54 -10.97
CA MET A 325 12.82 8.34 -11.01
C MET A 325 12.26 8.01 -12.40
N PHE A 326 11.92 9.04 -13.20
CA PHE A 326 11.21 8.89 -14.47
C PHE A 326 12.02 9.34 -15.70
N ALA A 327 13.32 9.63 -15.55
CA ALA A 327 14.16 10.01 -16.68
C ALA A 327 14.09 8.95 -17.79
N PRO A 328 13.75 9.33 -19.03
CA PRO A 328 13.86 8.42 -20.16
C PRO A 328 15.33 8.02 -20.35
N SER A 329 15.58 6.74 -20.56
CA SER A 329 16.91 6.28 -20.98
C SER A 329 17.23 6.97 -22.30
N LYS A 330 18.21 7.89 -22.29
CA LYS A 330 18.82 8.41 -23.52
C LYS A 330 19.65 7.33 -24.18
#